data_AF-A0A427CG11-F1
#
_entry.id   AF-A0A427CG11-F1
#
_cell.length_a   1.000
_cell.length_b   1.000
_cell.length_c   1.000
_cell.angle_alpha   90.00
_cell.angle_beta   90.00
_cell.angle_gamma   90.00
#
_symmetry.space_group_name_H-M   'P 1'
#
loop_
_entity.id
_entity.type
_entity.pdbx_description
1 polymer ?
#
loop_
_entity_poly.entity_id
_entity_poly.type
_entity_poly.pdbx_seq_one_letter_code
_entity_poly.pdbx_strand_id
1 'polypeptide(L)' 'MELRTCKSCGRCLPLAIYKSGGRNSKLHRCPPCLNDMRRLSTPLRPVPVDAAQVRINNTFNLWHGPVSRVPLRYAA' A
#
# COMPACT_ATOMS: atom_id res chain seq x y z
N MET A 1 29.77 -13.72 -13.71
CA MET A 1 28.74 -13.45 -12.67
C MET A 1 27.41 -13.96 -13.21
N GLU A 2 26.69 -14.79 -12.46
CA GLU A 2 25.37 -15.26 -12.89
C GLU A 2 24.34 -14.14 -12.77
N LEU A 3 23.66 -13.83 -13.88
CA LEU A 3 22.59 -12.84 -13.95
C LEU A 3 21.24 -13.53 -14.11
N ARG A 4 20.20 -12.89 -13.61
CA ARG A 4 18.81 -13.34 -13.78
C ARG A 4 17.90 -12.15 -14.06
N THR A 5 17.01 -12.33 -15.03
CA THR A 5 15.95 -11.38 -15.36
C THR A 5 14.78 -11.53 -14.39
N CYS A 6 14.41 -10.42 -13.75
CA CYS A 6 13.24 -10.40 -12.86
C CYS A 6 11.96 -10.57 -13.68
N LYS A 7 11.09 -11.52 -13.31
CA LYS A 7 9.82 -11.76 -14.02
C LYS A 7 8.78 -10.63 -13.86
N SER A 8 8.96 -9.73 -12.89
CA SER A 8 8.01 -8.62 -12.65
C SER A 8 8.43 -7.31 -13.31
N CYS A 9 9.71 -6.93 -13.26
CA CYS A 9 10.19 -5.63 -13.77
C CYS A 9 11.14 -5.73 -14.96
N GLY A 10 11.46 -6.94 -15.44
CA GLY A 10 12.33 -7.16 -16.60
C GLY A 10 13.81 -6.81 -16.40
N ARG A 11 14.22 -6.31 -15.24
CA ARG A 11 15.63 -5.96 -14.97
C ARG A 11 16.51 -7.21 -14.88
N CYS A 12 17.67 -7.17 -15.53
CA CYS A 12 18.74 -8.16 -15.38
C CYS A 12 19.58 -7.80 -14.15
N LEU A 13 19.57 -8.65 -13.13
CA LEU A 13 20.24 -8.41 -11.85
C LEU A 13 21.10 -9.63 -11.45
N PRO A 14 22.18 -9.43 -10.67
CA PRO A 14 22.97 -10.52 -10.13
C PRO A 14 22.14 -11.53 -9.32
N LEU A 15 22.42 -12.83 -9.52
CA LEU A 15 21.71 -13.91 -8.84
C LEU A 15 21.85 -13.86 -7.31
N ALA A 16 22.93 -13.24 -6.80
CA ALA A 16 23.16 -13.02 -5.38
C ALA A 16 22.11 -12.12 -4.70
N ILE A 17 21.42 -11.26 -5.47
CA ILE A 17 20.39 -10.35 -4.95
C ILE A 17 19.06 -11.09 -4.71
N TYR A 18 18.82 -12.20 -5.39
CA TYR A 18 17.58 -12.96 -5.26
C TYR A 18 17.60 -13.80 -3.99
N LYS A 19 16.62 -13.56 -3.11
CA LYS A 19 16.45 -14.35 -1.87
C LYS A 19 16.06 -15.79 -2.20
N SER A 20 16.52 -16.71 -1.36
CA SER A 20 16.04 -18.10 -1.37
C SER A 20 14.55 -18.12 -0.96
N GLY A 21 13.73 -18.74 -1.79
CA GLY A 21 12.31 -19.02 -1.54
C GLY A 21 12.14 -20.44 -1.04
N GLY A 22 11.83 -20.59 0.25
CA GLY A 22 11.50 -21.88 0.84
C GLY A 22 12.58 -22.96 0.63
N ARG A 23 12.14 -24.22 0.55
CA ARG A 23 13.00 -25.39 0.73
C ARG A 23 14.17 -25.51 -0.25
N ASN A 24 14.15 -24.90 -1.44
CA ASN A 24 15.30 -24.92 -2.37
C ASN A 24 15.20 -24.01 -3.63
N SER A 25 14.23 -23.08 -3.77
CA SER A 25 14.07 -22.32 -5.02
C SER A 25 14.33 -20.82 -4.83
N LYS A 26 15.32 -20.23 -5.53
CA LYS A 26 15.50 -18.76 -5.54
C LYS A 26 14.25 -18.10 -6.13
N LEU A 27 13.75 -17.06 -5.45
CA LEU A 27 12.58 -16.31 -5.91
C LEU A 27 12.83 -15.76 -7.33
N HIS A 28 11.80 -15.77 -8.18
CA HIS A 28 11.89 -15.24 -9.55
C HIS A 28 11.71 -13.72 -9.65
N ARG A 29 11.41 -13.08 -8.52
CA ARG A 29 11.17 -11.64 -8.40
C ARG A 29 12.30 -11.01 -7.60
N CYS A 30 12.77 -9.85 -8.04
CA CYS A 30 13.81 -9.11 -7.33
C CYS A 30 13.27 -8.55 -6.00
N PRO A 31 14.14 -8.21 -5.03
CA PRO A 31 13.72 -7.70 -3.72
C PRO A 31 12.80 -6.47 -3.78
N PRO A 32 12.99 -5.48 -4.68
CA PRO A 32 12.05 -4.37 -4.84
C PRO A 32 10.64 -4.84 -5.18
N CYS A 33 10.47 -5.68 -6.21
CA CYS A 33 9.16 -6.19 -6.62
C CYS A 33 8.48 -7.01 -5.52
N LEU A 34 9.26 -7.81 -4.76
CA LEU A 34 8.74 -8.56 -3.63
C LEU A 34 8.26 -7.63 -2.49
N ASN A 35 8.98 -6.54 -2.26
CA ASN A 35 8.59 -5.54 -1.27
C ASN A 35 7.33 -4.78 -1.71
N ASP A 36 7.22 -4.41 -2.99
CA ASP A 36 6.03 -3.75 -3.52
C ASP A 36 4.80 -4.64 -3.42
N MET A 37 4.91 -5.92 -3.78
CA MET A 37 3.83 -6.87 -3.56
C MET A 37 3.44 -6.99 -2.09
N ARG A 38 4.42 -7.05 -1.19
CA ARG A 38 4.15 -7.11 0.25
C ARG A 38 3.40 -5.86 0.69
N ARG A 39 3.86 -4.67 0.28
CA ARG A 39 3.20 -3.39 0.57
C ARG A 39 1.77 -3.34 0.05
N LEU A 40 1.53 -3.84 -1.16
CA LEU A 40 0.18 -3.91 -1.76
C LEU A 40 -0.74 -4.89 -1.01
N SER A 41 -0.20 -5.98 -0.47
CA SER A 41 -0.96 -6.94 0.34
C SER A 41 -1.16 -6.51 1.79
N THR A 42 -0.33 -5.58 2.29
CA THR A 42 -0.43 -5.11 3.66
C THR A 42 -1.61 -4.15 3.79
N PRO A 43 -2.60 -4.42 4.65
CA PRO A 43 -3.67 -3.48 4.89
C PRO A 43 -3.11 -2.16 5.39
N LEU A 44 -3.62 -1.05 4.84
CA LEU A 44 -3.26 0.28 5.32
C LEU A 44 -3.67 0.39 6.79
N ARG A 45 -2.82 1.05 7.59
CA ARG A 45 -3.21 1.39 8.97
C ARG A 45 -4.45 2.28 8.91
N PRO A 46 -5.42 2.08 9.83
CA PRO A 46 -6.53 2.99 9.96
C PRO A 46 -6.02 4.42 10.09
N VAL A 47 -6.63 5.34 9.33
CA VAL A 47 -6.35 6.76 9.50
C VAL A 47 -6.97 7.19 10.84
N PRO A 48 -6.20 7.76 11.78
CA PRO A 48 -6.78 8.25 13.02
C PRO A 48 -7.77 9.36 12.70
N VAL A 49 -8.90 9.36 13.40
CA VAL A 49 -9.93 10.38 13.21
C VAL A 49 -9.39 11.71 13.75
N ASP A 50 -9.17 12.67 12.86
CA ASP A 50 -8.82 14.04 13.23
C ASP A 50 -10.10 14.87 13.47
N ALA A 51 -10.29 15.29 14.72
CA ALA A 51 -11.43 16.12 15.10
C ALA A 51 -11.49 17.46 14.33
N ALA A 52 -10.35 18.04 13.97
CA ALA A 52 -10.32 19.25 13.15
C ALA A 52 -10.82 18.99 11.73
N GLN A 53 -10.33 17.91 11.11
CA GLN A 53 -10.79 17.48 9.79
C GLN A 53 -12.28 17.13 9.78
N VAL A 54 -12.79 16.43 10.81
CA VAL A 54 -14.23 16.12 10.93
C VAL A 54 -15.06 17.39 11.02
N ARG A 55 -14.64 18.38 11.83
CA ARG A 55 -15.32 19.68 11.91
C ARG A 55 -15.34 20.39 10.55
N ILE A 56 -14.18 20.48 9.88
CA ILE A 56 -14.06 21.09 8.55
C ILE A 56 -14.99 20.39 7.55
N ASN A 57 -14.93 19.06 7.45
CA ASN A 57 -15.77 18.29 6.55
C ASN A 57 -17.26 18.49 6.84
N ASN A 58 -17.67 18.51 8.11
CA ASN A 58 -19.06 18.77 8.48
C ASN A 58 -19.50 20.20 8.13
N THR A 59 -18.63 21.20 8.31
CA THR A 59 -18.91 22.60 7.93
C THR A 59 -19.07 22.75 6.42
N PHE A 60 -18.18 22.15 5.62
CA PHE A 60 -18.20 22.29 4.16
C PHE A 60 -19.17 21.32 3.45
N ASN A 61 -19.50 20.17 4.05
CA ASN A 61 -20.58 19.30 3.54
C ASN A 61 -21.94 20.02 3.50
N LEU A 62 -22.12 21.07 4.31
CA LEU A 62 -23.33 21.89 4.30
C LEU A 62 -23.36 22.91 3.13
N TRP A 63 -22.22 23.19 2.48
CA TRP A 63 -22.10 24.24 1.46
C TRP A 63 -22.34 23.75 0.00
N HIS A 64 -22.30 22.44 -0.27
CA HIS A 64 -22.33 21.90 -1.65
C HIS A 64 -23.56 21.04 -2.04
N GLY A 65 -24.71 21.20 -1.39
CA GLY A 65 -25.91 20.42 -1.73
C GLY A 65 -25.87 18.97 -1.19
N PRO A 66 -26.90 18.14 -1.40
CA PRO A 66 -27.31 17.11 -0.44
C PRO A 66 -26.44 15.84 -0.53
N VAL A 67 -25.19 15.91 -0.09
CA VAL A 67 -24.29 14.75 -0.06
C VAL A 67 -24.55 13.89 1.19
N SER A 68 -25.01 14.49 2.30
CA SER A 68 -25.71 13.81 3.41
C SER A 68 -26.11 14.87 4.43
N ARG A 69 -27.32 14.78 4.99
CA ARG A 69 -27.78 15.65 6.09
C ARG A 69 -27.45 15.07 7.48
N VAL A 70 -26.78 13.92 7.51
CA VAL A 70 -26.40 13.27 8.77
C VAL A 70 -25.00 13.75 9.14
N PRO A 71 -24.81 14.37 10.31
CA PRO A 71 -23.48 14.71 10.80
C PRO A 71 -22.62 13.44 10.83
N LEU A 72 -21.36 13.53 10.41
CA LEU A 72 -20.38 12.48 10.72
C LEU A 72 -20.26 12.42 12.24
N ARG A 73 -21.03 11.51 12.86
CA ARG A 73 -21.03 11.34 14.31
C ARG A 73 -19.62 10.90 14.68
N TYR A 74 -19.06 11.61 15.65
CA TYR A 74 -17.82 11.28 16.33
C TYR A 74 -17.67 9.76 16.44
N ALA A 75 -16.59 9.22 15.87
CA ALA A 75 -16.13 7.90 16.24
C ALA A 75 -15.68 8.01 17.70
N ALA A 76 -16.54 7.52 18.61
CA ALA A 76 -16.17 7.25 19.99
C ALA A 76 -15.34 5.96 20.05
#